data_AF-A0A8J2LSW0-F1
#
_entry.id   AF-A0A8J2LSW0-F1
#
_cell.length_a   1.000
_cell.length_b   1.000
_cell.length_c   1.000
_cell.angle_alpha   90.00
_cell.angle_beta   90.00
_cell.angle_gamma   90.00
#
_symmetry.space_group_name_H-M   'P 1'
#
loop_
_entity.id
_entity.type
_entity.pdbx_description
1 polymer ?
#
loop_
_entity_poly.entity_id
_entity_poly.type
_entity_poly.pdbx_seq_one_letter_code
_entity_poly.pdbx_strand_id
1 'polypeptide(L)'
;MSKVEIPTNAIAIPENLEDVNHTWLSSILGISISPSNFLATPNAQVGTGFLSQIVRVSCEELDGTPLKLIVKLLPQGDSSNTDFAKTIVVDAAFDVREIDFYSIIYPDLIQVLPELKDYMCHFYTGFITENPRSSVIVMGDLKPDGYKTINFGNYLSEFQMEESVKFMAKFHYASNALEYKKKLPLDQIYPFLHDKNANEPTKQSFFTFFINGLAKLDAFFEKENCSVEFRDYFKSLLPDQIPIFTNVFRAMNKHTSLIHGDLWSNNLLVQDDGKSIKVIDWQLVACGDPSYDLAVLIISILPPERLKRDEVERLLRLYFDTYLELSDFGIE
;
A
#
# COMPACT_ATOMS: atom_id res chain seq x y z
N MET A 1 -14.84 -6.45 -19.78
CA MET A 1 -14.59 -7.74 -19.11
C MET A 1 -15.16 -7.63 -17.71
N SER A 2 -15.83 -8.69 -17.27
CA SER A 2 -16.82 -8.70 -16.18
C SER A 2 -16.28 -8.11 -14.90
N LYS A 3 -16.99 -7.11 -14.34
CA LYS A 3 -16.93 -6.82 -12.90
C LYS A 3 -17.05 -8.14 -12.18
N VAL A 4 -16.22 -8.38 -11.16
CA VAL A 4 -16.50 -9.43 -10.18
C VAL A 4 -17.93 -9.18 -9.71
N GLU A 5 -18.86 -10.05 -10.11
CA GLU A 5 -20.26 -9.91 -9.75
C GLU A 5 -20.34 -10.12 -8.24
N ILE A 6 -20.60 -9.02 -7.53
CA ILE A 6 -20.95 -9.02 -6.12
C ILE A 6 -22.16 -9.95 -5.98
N PRO A 7 -22.13 -11.00 -5.13
CA PRO A 7 -23.32 -11.78 -4.84
C PRO A 7 -24.45 -10.83 -4.43
N THR A 8 -25.56 -10.85 -5.16
CA THR A 8 -26.72 -9.96 -4.99
C THR A 8 -27.44 -10.11 -3.64
N ASN A 9 -26.96 -10.98 -2.76
CA ASN A 9 -27.29 -10.96 -1.34
C ASN A 9 -26.18 -10.19 -0.63
N ALA A 10 -26.46 -8.96 -0.17
CA ALA A 10 -25.51 -8.14 0.56
C ALA A 10 -24.95 -8.91 1.77
N ILE A 11 -23.79 -9.55 1.61
CA ILE A 11 -23.07 -10.15 2.72
C ILE A 11 -22.56 -8.98 3.54
N ALA A 12 -23.10 -8.82 4.75
CA ALA A 12 -22.72 -7.75 5.65
C ALA A 12 -21.20 -7.82 5.89
N ILE A 13 -20.54 -6.66 5.80
CA ILE A 13 -19.13 -6.55 6.18
C ILE A 13 -19.07 -6.61 7.72
N PRO A 14 -18.17 -7.42 8.31
CA PRO A 14 -18.00 -7.53 9.75
C PRO A 14 -17.87 -6.16 10.42
N GLU A 15 -18.65 -5.91 11.45
CA GLU A 15 -18.58 -4.68 12.26
C GLU A 15 -17.73 -4.88 13.51
N ASN A 16 -17.57 -6.13 13.94
CA ASN A 16 -16.74 -6.54 15.06
C ASN A 16 -15.90 -7.77 14.69
N LEU A 17 -14.91 -8.08 15.53
CA LEU A 17 -14.06 -9.26 15.36
C LEU A 17 -14.87 -10.58 15.32
N GLU A 18 -15.92 -10.70 16.13
CA GLU A 18 -16.75 -11.91 16.23
C GLU A 18 -17.54 -12.21 14.94
N ASP A 19 -17.77 -11.18 14.13
CA ASP A 19 -18.46 -11.31 12.84
C ASP A 19 -17.54 -11.93 11.78
N VAL A 20 -16.21 -11.90 11.98
CA VAL A 20 -15.23 -12.61 11.16
C VAL A 20 -15.24 -14.09 11.56
N ASN A 21 -16.20 -14.85 11.05
CA ASN A 21 -16.37 -16.28 11.32
C ASN A 21 -16.38 -17.16 10.06
N HIS A 22 -16.34 -18.48 10.24
CA HIS A 22 -16.28 -19.46 9.15
C HIS A 22 -17.46 -19.36 8.18
N THR A 23 -18.67 -19.08 8.65
CA THR A 23 -19.87 -18.93 7.80
C THR A 23 -19.75 -17.71 6.91
N TRP A 24 -19.38 -16.57 7.49
CA TRP A 24 -19.17 -15.33 6.75
C TRP A 24 -18.06 -15.51 5.71
N LEU A 25 -16.91 -16.06 6.11
CA LEU A 25 -15.77 -16.24 5.21
C LEU A 25 -16.07 -17.24 4.08
N SER A 26 -16.79 -18.33 4.38
CA SER A 26 -17.28 -19.28 3.35
C SER A 26 -18.14 -18.57 2.31
N SER A 27 -19.04 -17.70 2.77
CA SER A 27 -19.96 -16.96 1.91
C SER A 27 -19.23 -16.01 0.95
N ILE A 28 -18.25 -15.24 1.43
CA ILE A 28 -17.55 -14.25 0.60
C ILE A 28 -16.49 -14.87 -0.31
N LEU A 29 -15.93 -16.02 0.05
CA LEU A 29 -14.92 -16.73 -0.75
C LEU A 29 -15.56 -17.73 -1.72
N GLY A 30 -16.82 -18.10 -1.54
CA GLY A 30 -17.48 -19.13 -2.34
C GLY A 30 -16.92 -20.55 -2.12
N ILE A 31 -16.29 -20.79 -0.97
CA ILE A 31 -15.70 -22.08 -0.57
C ILE A 31 -16.32 -22.54 0.75
N SER A 32 -16.18 -23.83 1.09
CA SER A 32 -16.71 -24.35 2.35
C SER A 32 -15.61 -24.46 3.40
N ILE A 33 -15.68 -23.64 4.44
CA ILE A 33 -14.67 -23.57 5.51
C ILE A 33 -15.14 -24.37 6.73
N SER A 34 -14.24 -25.20 7.26
CA SER A 34 -14.54 -26.01 8.43
C SER A 34 -14.71 -25.16 9.69
N PRO A 35 -15.78 -25.36 10.49
CA PRO A 35 -15.94 -24.68 11.77
C PRO A 35 -14.93 -25.15 12.83
N SER A 36 -14.38 -26.37 12.71
CA SER A 36 -13.55 -26.97 13.76
C SER A 36 -12.16 -26.35 13.87
N ASN A 37 -11.64 -25.79 12.78
CA ASN A 37 -10.26 -25.31 12.67
C ASN A 37 -10.19 -23.81 12.32
N PHE A 38 -11.25 -23.06 12.62
CA PHE A 38 -11.32 -21.62 12.36
C PHE A 38 -10.79 -20.83 13.56
N LEU A 39 -9.78 -19.99 13.31
CA LEU A 39 -9.21 -19.07 14.28
C LEU A 39 -9.07 -17.68 13.66
N ALA A 40 -9.85 -16.72 14.15
CA ALA A 40 -9.66 -15.29 13.87
C ALA A 40 -8.99 -14.63 15.06
N THR A 41 -7.89 -13.93 14.82
CA THR A 41 -7.16 -13.18 15.84
C THR A 41 -7.04 -11.72 15.39
N PRO A 42 -7.43 -10.76 16.25
CA PRO A 42 -7.18 -9.38 15.94
C PRO A 42 -5.67 -9.20 16.00
N ASN A 43 -5.10 -8.52 15.00
CA ASN A 43 -3.75 -8.04 15.17
C ASN A 43 -3.83 -6.88 16.17
N ALA A 44 -3.61 -7.17 17.46
CA ALA A 44 -3.62 -6.18 18.53
C ALA A 44 -2.44 -5.21 18.31
N GLN A 45 -2.66 -4.24 17.44
CA GLN A 45 -1.78 -3.11 17.22
C GLN A 45 -2.55 -1.81 17.53
N VAL A 46 -3.36 -1.86 18.60
CA VAL A 46 -3.91 -0.66 19.24
C VAL A 46 -2.74 0.27 19.55
N GLY A 47 -2.73 1.46 18.92
CA GLY A 47 -1.73 2.50 19.17
C GLY A 47 -0.56 2.62 18.17
N THR A 48 -0.58 1.91 17.04
CA THR A 48 0.51 1.94 16.03
C THR A 48 0.24 2.82 14.81
N GLY A 49 -0.89 3.53 14.75
CA GLY A 49 -1.16 4.50 13.69
C GLY A 49 -1.66 3.93 12.35
N PHE A 50 -1.99 2.63 12.27
CA PHE A 50 -2.63 2.08 11.08
C PHE A 50 -4.04 2.64 10.89
N LEU A 51 -4.36 2.97 9.64
CA LEU A 51 -5.69 3.45 9.21
C LEU A 51 -6.67 2.31 8.92
N SER A 52 -6.39 1.09 9.38
CA SER A 52 -7.26 -0.08 9.16
C SER A 52 -7.16 -1.07 10.32
N GLN A 53 -8.20 -1.86 10.49
CA GLN A 53 -8.19 -3.00 11.39
C GLN A 53 -7.80 -4.26 10.62
N ILE A 54 -6.82 -5.01 11.14
CA ILE A 54 -6.34 -6.24 10.53
C ILE A 54 -6.71 -7.42 11.42
N VAL A 55 -7.39 -8.40 10.84
CA VAL A 55 -7.71 -9.69 11.47
C VAL A 55 -6.94 -10.78 10.73
N ARG A 56 -6.13 -11.55 11.47
CA ARG A 56 -5.48 -12.75 10.93
C ARG A 56 -6.41 -13.93 11.09
N VAL A 57 -6.70 -14.62 9.99
CA VAL A 57 -7.53 -15.81 9.97
C VAL A 57 -6.68 -17.01 9.58
N SER A 58 -6.73 -18.05 10.42
CA SER A 58 -6.23 -19.38 10.11
C SER A 58 -7.43 -20.31 10.05
N CYS A 59 -7.65 -20.96 8.91
CA CYS A 59 -8.73 -21.91 8.73
C CYS A 59 -8.33 -23.05 7.78
N GLU A 60 -9.25 -23.98 7.57
CA GLU A 60 -9.11 -25.08 6.60
C GLU A 60 -10.40 -25.19 5.80
N GLU A 61 -10.28 -25.49 4.52
CA GLU A 61 -11.40 -25.94 3.70
C GLU A 61 -11.91 -27.32 4.18
N LEU A 62 -13.12 -27.72 3.78
CA LEU A 62 -13.68 -29.02 4.14
C LEU A 62 -12.83 -30.22 3.67
N ASP A 63 -11.99 -30.04 2.65
CA ASP A 63 -11.06 -31.05 2.16
C ASP A 63 -9.73 -31.11 2.93
N GLY A 64 -9.54 -30.24 3.92
CA GLY A 64 -8.34 -30.14 4.75
C GLY A 64 -7.27 -29.20 4.20
N THR A 65 -7.52 -28.49 3.10
CA THR A 65 -6.58 -27.50 2.55
C THR A 65 -6.45 -26.31 3.52
N PRO A 66 -5.23 -26.02 4.04
CA PRO A 66 -5.03 -24.93 4.98
C PRO A 66 -5.06 -23.57 4.29
N LEU A 67 -5.74 -22.60 4.92
CA LEU A 67 -5.81 -21.21 4.48
C LEU A 67 -5.30 -20.29 5.59
N LYS A 68 -4.39 -19.39 5.22
CA LYS A 68 -3.84 -18.33 6.08
C LYS A 68 -4.13 -17.00 5.42
N LEU A 69 -4.96 -16.19 6.07
CA LEU A 69 -5.56 -15.01 5.47
C LEU A 69 -5.40 -13.78 6.37
N ILE A 70 -5.38 -12.63 5.71
CA ILE A 70 -5.55 -11.31 6.29
C ILE A 70 -6.93 -10.80 5.84
N VAL A 71 -7.73 -10.38 6.82
CA VAL A 71 -8.96 -9.62 6.60
C VAL A 71 -8.69 -8.20 7.06
N LYS A 72 -8.60 -7.26 6.11
CA LYS A 72 -8.44 -5.82 6.36
C LYS A 72 -9.82 -5.18 6.33
N LEU A 73 -10.15 -4.46 7.40
CA LEU A 73 -11.44 -3.80 7.61
C LEU A 73 -11.18 -2.30 7.88
N LEU A 74 -12.20 -1.47 7.67
CA LEU A 74 -12.16 -0.10 8.21
C LEU A 74 -11.92 -0.13 9.72
N PRO A 75 -11.32 0.93 10.31
CA PRO A 75 -11.19 1.06 11.75
C PRO A 75 -12.55 0.84 12.46
N GLN A 76 -12.58 -0.08 13.44
CA GLN A 76 -13.77 -0.39 14.24
C GLN A 76 -13.60 0.08 15.69
N GLY A 77 -14.73 0.33 16.36
CA GLY A 77 -14.81 0.75 17.75
C GLY A 77 -15.23 2.22 17.94
N ASP A 78 -15.66 2.53 19.16
CA ASP A 78 -16.42 3.75 19.46
C ASP A 78 -15.56 4.91 19.98
N SER A 79 -14.31 5.02 19.50
CA SER A 79 -13.39 6.08 19.93
C SER A 79 -13.33 7.22 18.91
N SER A 80 -13.17 8.45 19.37
CA SER A 80 -13.00 9.62 18.48
C SER A 80 -11.79 9.49 17.55
N ASN A 81 -10.74 8.78 17.98
CA ASN A 81 -9.58 8.47 17.14
C ASN A 81 -9.93 7.46 16.04
N THR A 82 -10.79 6.48 16.34
CA THR A 82 -11.29 5.51 15.36
C THR A 82 -12.15 6.20 14.31
N ASP A 83 -13.10 7.05 14.74
CA ASP A 83 -13.96 7.81 13.84
C ASP A 83 -13.15 8.72 12.91
N PHE A 84 -12.13 9.39 13.46
CA PHE A 84 -11.23 10.22 12.68
C PHE A 84 -10.41 9.41 11.67
N ALA A 85 -9.85 8.26 12.07
CA ALA A 85 -9.13 7.37 11.16
C ALA A 85 -10.05 6.85 10.04
N LYS A 86 -11.27 6.42 10.37
CA LYS A 86 -12.28 5.99 9.40
C LYS A 86 -12.64 7.11 8.43
N THR A 87 -12.80 8.33 8.92
CA THR A 87 -13.07 9.53 8.10
C THR A 87 -11.94 9.76 7.09
N ILE A 88 -10.68 9.70 7.52
CA ILE A 88 -9.53 9.86 6.59
C ILE A 88 -9.56 8.81 5.48
N VAL A 89 -9.75 7.54 5.83
CA VAL A 89 -9.74 6.43 4.86
C VAL A 89 -10.83 6.61 3.81
N VAL A 90 -12.05 6.92 4.26
CA VAL A 90 -13.21 7.09 3.39
C VAL A 90 -13.11 8.36 2.55
N ASP A 91 -12.78 9.50 3.17
CA ASP A 91 -12.67 10.80 2.47
C ASP A 91 -11.55 10.78 1.42
N ALA A 92 -10.43 10.12 1.73
CA ALA A 92 -9.29 10.01 0.82
C ALA A 92 -9.39 8.79 -0.13
N ALA A 93 -10.45 7.99 -0.02
CA ALA A 93 -10.74 6.79 -0.81
C ALA A 93 -9.61 5.73 -0.79
N PHE A 94 -8.91 5.59 0.33
CA PHE A 94 -7.77 4.67 0.49
C PHE A 94 -8.17 3.21 0.32
N ASP A 95 -9.29 2.82 0.91
CA ASP A 95 -9.81 1.47 0.82
C ASP A 95 -10.32 1.13 -0.59
N VAL A 96 -11.01 2.08 -1.25
CA VAL A 96 -11.44 1.96 -2.64
C VAL A 96 -10.23 1.73 -3.55
N ARG A 97 -9.18 2.56 -3.42
CA ARG A 97 -7.97 2.45 -4.25
C ARG A 97 -7.26 1.12 -4.09
N GLU A 98 -7.15 0.61 -2.86
CA GLU A 98 -6.51 -0.68 -2.63
C GLU A 98 -7.34 -1.84 -3.21
N ILE A 99 -8.67 -1.80 -3.07
CA ILE A 99 -9.56 -2.79 -3.70
C ILE A 99 -9.44 -2.75 -5.23
N ASP A 100 -9.50 -1.55 -5.83
CA ASP A 100 -9.40 -1.36 -7.27
C ASP A 100 -7.99 -1.71 -7.80
N PHE A 101 -6.95 -1.52 -7.00
CA PHE A 101 -5.61 -1.98 -7.33
C PHE A 101 -5.61 -3.49 -7.55
N TYR A 102 -6.01 -4.27 -6.55
CA TYR A 102 -5.93 -5.72 -6.64
C TYR A 102 -6.95 -6.33 -7.62
N SER A 103 -8.13 -5.72 -7.76
CA SER A 103 -9.21 -6.26 -8.60
C SER A 103 -9.19 -5.79 -10.05
N ILE A 104 -8.52 -4.67 -10.35
CA ILE A 104 -8.50 -4.06 -11.70
C ILE A 104 -7.07 -3.82 -12.19
N ILE A 105 -6.29 -3.01 -11.47
CA ILE A 105 -4.97 -2.55 -11.95
C ILE A 105 -3.98 -3.72 -12.05
N TYR A 106 -3.81 -4.46 -10.95
CA TYR A 106 -2.86 -5.56 -10.86
C TYR A 106 -3.11 -6.65 -11.93
N PRO A 107 -4.36 -7.12 -12.17
CA PRO A 107 -4.67 -8.02 -13.27
C PRO A 107 -4.28 -7.51 -14.66
N ASP A 108 -4.37 -6.20 -14.92
CA ASP A 108 -3.92 -5.60 -16.17
C ASP A 108 -2.38 -5.53 -16.25
N LEU A 109 -1.70 -5.21 -15.15
CA LEU A 109 -0.24 -5.15 -15.10
C LEU A 109 0.41 -6.52 -15.32
N ILE A 110 -0.12 -7.59 -14.74
CA ILE A 110 0.42 -8.96 -14.93
C ILE A 110 0.16 -9.53 -16.33
N GLN A 111 -0.79 -8.98 -17.08
CA GLN A 111 -0.93 -9.31 -18.52
C GLN A 111 0.20 -8.68 -19.33
N VAL A 112 0.72 -7.53 -18.89
CA VAL A 112 1.85 -6.86 -19.51
C VAL A 112 3.17 -7.49 -19.09
N LEU A 113 3.33 -7.73 -17.80
CA LEU A 113 4.56 -8.27 -17.20
C LEU A 113 4.22 -9.34 -16.14
N PRO A 114 4.12 -10.63 -16.54
CA PRO A 114 3.66 -11.71 -15.66
C PRO A 114 4.49 -11.92 -14.39
N GLU A 115 5.79 -11.60 -14.41
CA GLU A 115 6.69 -11.70 -13.26
C GLU A 115 6.29 -10.78 -12.09
N LEU A 116 5.45 -9.76 -12.32
CA LEU A 116 4.91 -8.94 -11.22
C LEU A 116 4.12 -9.76 -10.20
N LYS A 117 3.63 -10.96 -10.57
CA LYS A 117 2.99 -11.90 -9.66
C LYS A 117 3.87 -12.29 -8.48
N ASP A 118 5.19 -12.35 -8.70
CA ASP A 118 6.13 -12.78 -7.67
C ASP A 118 6.29 -11.75 -6.56
N TYR A 119 5.84 -10.50 -6.78
CA TYR A 119 5.91 -9.42 -5.79
C TYR A 119 4.60 -9.15 -5.05
N MET A 120 3.48 -9.76 -5.46
CA MET A 120 2.18 -9.51 -4.82
C MET A 120 1.77 -10.64 -3.87
N CYS A 121 0.94 -10.30 -2.89
CA CYS A 121 0.18 -11.28 -2.13
C CYS A 121 -0.99 -11.82 -2.97
N HIS A 122 -1.53 -12.97 -2.58
CA HIS A 122 -2.73 -13.48 -3.21
C HIS A 122 -3.95 -12.67 -2.74
N PHE A 123 -4.66 -12.03 -3.68
CA PHE A 123 -5.91 -11.34 -3.40
C PHE A 123 -7.09 -12.29 -3.62
N TYR A 124 -7.92 -12.48 -2.61
CA TYR A 124 -9.11 -13.34 -2.70
C TYR A 124 -10.33 -12.52 -3.10
N THR A 125 -10.63 -11.47 -2.36
CA THR A 125 -11.80 -10.62 -2.61
C THR A 125 -11.67 -9.28 -1.90
N GLY A 126 -12.41 -8.28 -2.37
CA GLY A 126 -12.53 -6.99 -1.70
C GLY A 126 -13.76 -6.25 -2.21
N PHE A 127 -14.51 -5.62 -1.30
CA PHE A 127 -15.74 -4.92 -1.64
C PHE A 127 -16.12 -3.88 -0.57
N ILE A 128 -17.06 -3.02 -0.96
CA ILE A 128 -17.56 -1.90 -0.17
C ILE A 128 -19.08 -2.04 -0.02
N THR A 129 -19.58 -1.71 1.17
CA THR A 129 -21.00 -1.50 1.39
C THR A 129 -21.27 -0.04 1.71
N GLU A 130 -22.38 0.48 1.20
CA GLU A 130 -22.89 1.81 1.50
C GLU A 130 -24.10 1.68 2.45
N ASN A 131 -24.21 2.61 3.41
CA ASN A 131 -25.30 2.65 4.40
C ASN A 131 -25.45 1.37 5.26
N PRO A 132 -24.54 1.13 6.23
CA PRO A 132 -23.41 1.97 6.64
C PRO A 132 -22.17 1.79 5.75
N ARG A 133 -21.33 2.84 5.65
CA ARG A 133 -20.07 2.77 4.91
C ARG A 133 -19.09 1.83 5.59
N SER A 134 -18.75 0.75 4.89
CA SER A 134 -17.77 -0.26 5.31
C SER A 134 -16.98 -0.78 4.11
N SER A 135 -15.82 -1.38 4.36
CA SER A 135 -15.01 -2.04 3.33
C SER A 135 -14.24 -3.21 3.92
N VAL A 136 -13.99 -4.19 3.06
CA VAL A 136 -13.21 -5.38 3.40
C VAL A 136 -12.27 -5.73 2.25
N ILE A 137 -11.07 -6.16 2.61
CA ILE A 137 -10.16 -6.88 1.71
C ILE A 137 -9.76 -8.18 2.38
N VAL A 138 -9.82 -9.29 1.64
CA VAL A 138 -9.31 -10.59 2.03
C VAL A 138 -8.14 -10.96 1.13
N MET A 139 -6.98 -11.17 1.74
CA MET A 139 -5.73 -11.51 1.05
C MET A 139 -4.96 -12.58 1.81
N GLY A 140 -3.98 -13.22 1.17
CA GLY A 140 -3.13 -14.22 1.83
C GLY A 140 -2.26 -13.59 2.94
N ASP A 141 -2.19 -14.26 4.10
CA ASP A 141 -1.20 -13.92 5.13
C ASP A 141 0.16 -14.46 4.70
N LEU A 142 1.11 -13.56 4.45
CA LEU A 142 2.47 -13.91 4.03
C LEU A 142 3.36 -14.34 5.22
N LYS A 143 2.95 -14.04 6.46
CA LYS A 143 3.78 -14.32 7.64
C LYS A 143 4.09 -15.82 7.85
N PRO A 144 3.14 -16.76 7.67
CA PRO A 144 3.42 -18.19 7.77
C PRO A 144 4.44 -18.70 6.74
N ASP A 145 4.53 -18.05 5.58
CA ASP A 145 5.53 -18.37 4.56
C ASP A 145 6.92 -17.79 4.90
N GLY A 146 7.08 -17.15 6.05
CA GLY A 146 8.36 -16.62 6.52
C GLY A 146 8.65 -15.19 6.08
N TYR A 147 7.69 -14.52 5.45
CA TYR A 147 7.81 -13.09 5.14
C TYR A 147 7.71 -12.24 6.41
N LYS A 148 8.59 -11.24 6.51
CA LYS A 148 8.67 -10.33 7.64
C LYS A 148 8.74 -8.89 7.16
N THR A 149 8.07 -8.01 7.89
CA THR A 149 8.16 -6.57 7.71
C THR A 149 9.55 -6.06 8.11
N ILE A 150 10.04 -5.04 7.41
CA ILE A 150 11.30 -4.37 7.74
C ILE A 150 10.98 -3.06 8.47
N ASN A 151 11.33 -3.01 9.75
CA ASN A 151 11.24 -1.74 10.49
C ASN A 151 12.18 -0.71 9.88
N PHE A 152 11.72 0.53 9.79
CA PHE A 152 12.53 1.65 9.36
C PHE A 152 13.82 1.75 10.21
N GLY A 153 14.97 1.77 9.55
CA GLY A 153 16.29 1.75 10.20
C GLY A 153 16.90 0.35 10.38
N ASN A 154 16.15 -0.74 10.15
CA ASN A 154 16.74 -2.06 9.97
C ASN A 154 17.25 -2.23 8.55
N TYR A 155 18.39 -2.90 8.41
CA TYR A 155 19.10 -2.97 7.13
C TYR A 155 18.60 -4.13 6.28
N LEU A 156 18.22 -3.80 5.05
CA LEU A 156 18.07 -4.79 4.00
C LEU A 156 19.43 -5.34 3.59
N SER A 157 19.47 -6.62 3.24
CA SER A 157 20.61 -7.17 2.52
C SER A 157 20.77 -6.49 1.17
N GLU A 158 21.98 -6.53 0.61
CA GLU A 158 22.28 -5.98 -0.71
C GLU A 158 21.29 -6.49 -1.78
N PHE A 159 21.05 -7.80 -1.77
CA PHE A 159 20.08 -8.41 -2.67
C PHE A 159 18.67 -7.82 -2.49
N GLN A 160 18.17 -7.71 -1.26
CA GLN A 160 16.81 -7.22 -1.02
C GLN A 160 16.65 -5.75 -1.45
N MET A 161 17.69 -4.93 -1.28
CA MET A 161 17.69 -3.55 -1.78
C MET A 161 17.62 -3.52 -3.30
N GLU A 162 18.50 -4.27 -3.98
CA GLU A 162 18.51 -4.34 -5.43
C GLU A 162 17.19 -4.89 -5.98
N GLU A 163 16.61 -5.90 -5.34
CA GLU A 163 15.35 -6.50 -5.74
C GLU A 163 14.17 -5.55 -5.56
N SER A 164 14.20 -4.72 -4.52
CA SER A 164 13.20 -3.67 -4.30
C SER A 164 13.26 -2.59 -5.38
N VAL A 165 14.46 -2.22 -5.82
CA VAL A 165 14.66 -1.27 -6.92
C VAL A 165 14.26 -1.88 -8.27
N LYS A 166 14.58 -3.15 -8.51
CA LYS A 166 14.14 -3.88 -9.71
C LYS A 166 12.62 -4.01 -9.78
N PHE A 167 11.97 -4.30 -8.65
CA PHE A 167 10.52 -4.29 -8.57
C PHE A 167 9.95 -2.95 -9.04
N MET A 168 10.49 -1.82 -8.56
CA MET A 168 10.01 -0.51 -9.00
C MET A 168 10.21 -0.27 -10.49
N ALA A 169 11.35 -0.67 -11.05
CA ALA A 169 11.57 -0.59 -12.49
C ALA A 169 10.53 -1.41 -13.27
N LYS A 170 10.26 -2.65 -12.84
CA LYS A 170 9.26 -3.54 -13.43
C LYS A 170 7.84 -2.98 -13.33
N PHE A 171 7.47 -2.44 -12.17
CA PHE A 171 6.16 -1.86 -11.93
C PHE A 171 5.91 -0.63 -12.81
N HIS A 172 6.85 0.32 -12.83
CA HIS A 172 6.77 1.51 -13.68
C HIS A 172 6.78 1.14 -15.16
N TYR A 173 7.64 0.21 -15.57
CA TYR A 173 7.66 -0.30 -16.94
C TYR A 173 6.29 -0.87 -17.34
N ALA A 174 5.73 -1.79 -16.54
CA ALA A 174 4.44 -2.41 -16.83
C ALA A 174 3.31 -1.37 -16.94
N SER A 175 3.37 -0.32 -16.12
CA SER A 175 2.45 0.81 -16.20
C SER A 175 2.55 1.57 -17.52
N ASN A 176 3.75 2.00 -17.91
CA ASN A 176 3.96 2.70 -19.19
C ASN A 176 3.63 1.82 -20.39
N ALA A 177 4.00 0.56 -20.29
CA ALA A 177 3.74 -0.45 -21.30
C ALA A 177 2.25 -0.67 -21.51
N LEU A 178 1.47 -0.67 -20.43
CA LEU A 178 0.01 -0.73 -20.50
C LEU A 178 -0.57 0.51 -21.19
N GLU A 179 -0.13 1.72 -20.80
CA GLU A 179 -0.56 2.99 -21.40
C GLU A 179 -0.33 2.98 -22.92
N TYR A 180 0.88 2.59 -23.34
CA TYR A 180 1.27 2.47 -24.74
C TYR A 180 0.40 1.46 -25.49
N LYS A 181 0.23 0.25 -24.95
CA LYS A 181 -0.58 -0.82 -25.58
C LYS A 181 -2.05 -0.43 -25.71
N LYS A 182 -2.62 0.25 -24.72
CA LYS A 182 -4.02 0.70 -24.72
C LYS A 182 -4.23 1.97 -25.55
N LYS A 183 -3.17 2.72 -25.87
CA LYS A 183 -3.22 4.00 -26.60
C LYS A 183 -4.15 5.02 -25.95
N LEU A 184 -4.22 4.98 -24.62
CA LEU A 184 -5.02 5.85 -23.79
C LEU A 184 -4.18 6.25 -22.58
N PRO A 185 -4.18 7.53 -22.18
CA PRO A 185 -3.55 7.97 -20.94
C PRO A 185 -4.02 7.16 -19.73
N LEU A 186 -3.13 6.91 -18.76
CA LEU A 186 -3.44 6.12 -17.55
C LEU A 186 -4.62 6.68 -16.76
N ASP A 187 -4.80 8.00 -16.73
CA ASP A 187 -5.92 8.66 -16.07
C ASP A 187 -7.27 8.46 -16.78
N GLN A 188 -7.25 8.05 -18.06
CA GLN A 188 -8.43 7.64 -18.80
C GLN A 188 -8.68 6.14 -18.70
N ILE A 189 -7.61 5.33 -18.60
CA ILE A 189 -7.71 3.89 -18.32
C ILE A 189 -8.27 3.68 -16.91
N TYR A 190 -7.78 4.45 -15.94
CA TYR A 190 -8.13 4.37 -14.52
C TYR A 190 -8.68 5.72 -14.01
N PRO A 191 -9.90 6.11 -14.44
CA PRO A 191 -10.46 7.41 -14.08
C PRO A 191 -10.71 7.58 -12.59
N PHE A 192 -10.75 6.50 -11.81
CA PHE A 192 -10.86 6.52 -10.35
C PHE A 192 -9.56 6.92 -9.64
N LEU A 193 -8.41 6.83 -10.32
CA LEU A 193 -7.13 7.39 -9.82
C LEU A 193 -7.01 8.88 -10.12
N HIS A 194 -7.73 9.39 -11.13
CA HIS A 194 -7.73 10.80 -11.46
C HIS A 194 -8.65 11.57 -10.53
N ASP A 195 -8.04 12.33 -9.64
CA ASP A 195 -8.77 13.13 -8.69
C ASP A 195 -9.27 14.44 -9.29
N LYS A 196 -10.45 14.40 -9.90
CA LYS A 196 -11.13 15.59 -10.46
C LYS A 196 -11.51 16.62 -9.39
N ASN A 197 -11.45 16.24 -8.12
CA ASN A 197 -11.90 17.00 -6.96
C ASN A 197 -10.73 17.41 -6.06
N ALA A 198 -9.54 17.63 -6.63
CA ALA A 198 -8.35 18.08 -5.88
C ALA A 198 -8.55 19.35 -5.03
N ASN A 199 -9.64 20.09 -5.24
CA ASN A 199 -10.03 21.29 -4.51
C ASN A 199 -11.21 21.08 -3.52
N GLU A 200 -11.66 19.85 -3.26
CA GLU A 200 -12.78 19.58 -2.35
C GLU A 200 -12.39 19.51 -0.85
N PRO A 201 -13.31 19.86 0.07
CA PRO A 201 -13.09 19.81 1.53
C PRO A 201 -12.69 18.42 2.06
N THR A 202 -13.02 17.34 1.36
CA THR A 202 -12.69 15.95 1.71
C THR A 202 -11.17 15.69 1.75
N LYS A 203 -10.39 16.40 0.92
CA LYS A 203 -8.91 16.39 1.00
C LYS A 203 -8.35 17.25 2.11
N GLN A 204 -9.17 18.14 2.68
CA GLN A 204 -8.79 18.94 3.82
C GLN A 204 -8.52 18.05 5.02
N SER A 205 -9.19 16.91 5.18
CA SER A 205 -8.96 15.98 6.30
C SER A 205 -7.54 15.39 6.28
N PHE A 206 -7.10 14.82 5.14
CA PHE A 206 -5.75 14.27 4.99
C PHE A 206 -4.66 15.37 5.01
N PHE A 207 -4.90 16.48 4.31
CA PHE A 207 -4.01 17.64 4.34
C PHE A 207 -3.86 18.21 5.77
N THR A 208 -4.98 18.41 6.47
CA THR A 208 -5.01 18.92 7.85
C THR A 208 -4.35 17.94 8.80
N PHE A 209 -4.56 16.63 8.62
CA PHE A 209 -3.87 15.60 9.37
C PHE A 209 -2.35 15.75 9.22
N PHE A 210 -1.85 15.89 7.99
CA PHE A 210 -0.42 16.04 7.74
C PHE A 210 0.16 17.32 8.35
N ILE A 211 -0.48 18.47 8.11
CA ILE A 211 -0.03 19.77 8.64
C ILE A 211 -0.05 19.79 10.17
N ASN A 212 -1.12 19.27 10.79
CA ASN A 212 -1.20 19.17 12.24
C ASN A 212 -0.20 18.15 12.81
N GLY A 213 0.12 17.10 12.04
CA GLY A 213 1.15 16.11 12.37
C GLY A 213 2.54 16.75 12.42
N LEU A 214 2.93 17.50 11.39
CA LEU A 214 4.21 18.20 11.32
C LEU A 214 4.43 19.12 12.53
N ALA A 215 3.42 19.91 12.90
CA ALA A 215 3.50 20.81 14.04
C ALA A 215 3.75 20.08 15.38
N LYS A 216 3.36 18.80 15.49
CA LYS A 216 3.56 17.98 16.69
C LYS A 216 4.89 17.23 16.72
N LEU A 217 5.63 17.18 15.62
CA LEU A 217 6.89 16.44 15.54
C LEU A 217 7.98 17.01 16.45
N ASP A 218 7.97 18.31 16.77
CA ASP A 218 8.98 18.86 17.70
C ASP A 218 8.94 18.19 19.08
N ALA A 219 7.74 17.93 19.62
CA ALA A 219 7.57 17.22 20.88
C ALA A 219 8.04 15.76 20.79
N PHE A 220 7.85 15.13 19.62
CA PHE A 220 8.39 13.80 19.34
C PHE A 220 9.92 13.81 19.30
N PHE A 221 10.53 14.76 18.57
CA PHE A 221 11.98 14.89 18.50
C PHE A 221 12.63 15.20 19.86
N GLU A 222 11.94 15.97 20.71
CA GLU A 222 12.35 16.16 22.10
C GLU A 222 12.39 14.85 22.88
N LYS A 223 11.30 14.07 22.80
CA LYS A 223 11.18 12.78 23.47
C LYS A 223 12.24 11.78 23.00
N GLU A 224 12.57 11.79 21.70
CA GLU A 224 13.59 10.93 21.09
C GLU A 224 15.03 11.48 21.25
N ASN A 225 15.22 12.52 22.08
CA ASN A 225 16.53 13.15 22.36
C ASN A 225 17.28 13.64 21.11
N CYS A 226 16.57 14.13 20.09
CA CYS A 226 17.21 14.78 18.94
C CYS A 226 17.94 16.07 19.37
N SER A 227 19.05 16.39 18.70
CA SER A 227 19.87 17.58 18.98
C SER A 227 19.06 18.88 18.88
N VAL A 228 19.43 19.87 19.69
CA VAL A 228 18.81 21.21 19.66
C VAL A 228 18.95 21.84 18.28
N GLU A 229 20.12 21.70 17.64
CA GLU A 229 20.40 22.22 16.31
C GLU A 229 19.44 21.65 15.24
N PHE A 230 19.20 20.34 15.27
CA PHE A 230 18.22 19.69 14.38
C PHE A 230 16.81 20.19 14.62
N ARG A 231 16.41 20.31 15.89
CA ARG A 231 15.05 20.76 16.26
C ARG A 231 14.82 22.21 15.86
N ASP A 232 15.80 23.09 16.06
CA ASP A 232 15.74 24.49 15.65
C ASP A 232 15.67 24.60 14.12
N TYR A 233 16.46 23.80 13.40
CA TYR A 233 16.36 23.70 11.95
C TYR A 233 14.98 23.22 11.50
N PHE A 234 14.44 22.14 12.08
CA PHE A 234 13.09 21.66 11.77
C PHE A 234 12.03 22.74 12.01
N LYS A 235 12.09 23.45 13.15
CA LYS A 235 11.19 24.56 13.46
C LYS A 235 11.27 25.69 12.43
N SER A 236 12.46 25.96 11.91
CA SER A 236 12.65 26.97 10.87
C SER A 236 11.93 26.63 9.56
N LEU A 237 11.59 25.35 9.32
CA LEU A 237 10.83 24.89 8.16
C LEU A 237 9.31 24.96 8.35
N LEU A 238 8.81 25.01 9.59
CA LEU A 238 7.37 25.01 9.88
C LEU A 238 6.59 26.17 9.25
N PRO A 239 7.12 27.41 9.14
CA PRO A 239 6.45 28.48 8.41
C PRO A 239 6.16 28.15 6.93
N ASP A 240 7.02 27.33 6.31
CA ASP A 240 6.94 26.94 4.90
C ASP A 240 6.31 25.55 4.68
N GLN A 241 5.75 24.93 5.72
CA GLN A 241 5.20 23.56 5.65
C GLN A 241 4.13 23.38 4.55
N ILE A 242 3.27 24.40 4.33
CA ILE A 242 2.22 24.35 3.30
C ILE A 242 2.86 24.39 1.90
N PRO A 243 3.73 25.36 1.56
CA PRO A 243 4.48 25.33 0.31
C PRO A 243 5.29 24.05 0.09
N ILE A 244 6.00 23.54 1.11
CA ILE A 244 6.80 22.31 1.02
C ILE A 244 5.89 21.14 0.65
N PHE A 245 4.82 20.92 1.41
CA PHE A 245 3.86 19.86 1.15
C PHE A 245 3.24 19.99 -0.24
N THR A 246 2.75 21.18 -0.60
CA THR A 246 2.14 21.44 -1.91
C THR A 246 3.10 21.17 -3.05
N ASN A 247 4.40 21.47 -2.88
CA ASN A 247 5.41 21.20 -3.90
C ASN A 247 5.68 19.71 -4.05
N VAL A 248 5.75 18.95 -2.96
CA VAL A 248 5.85 17.48 -3.00
C VAL A 248 4.64 16.90 -3.73
N PHE A 249 3.42 17.30 -3.36
CA PHE A 249 2.19 16.86 -4.04
C PHE A 249 2.16 17.22 -5.52
N ARG A 250 2.59 18.43 -5.89
CA ARG A 250 2.66 18.83 -7.29
C ARG A 250 3.67 18.00 -8.07
N ALA A 251 4.82 17.69 -7.48
CA ALA A 251 5.82 16.84 -8.11
C ALA A 251 5.27 15.42 -8.30
N MET A 252 4.63 14.85 -7.28
CA MET A 252 3.97 13.54 -7.36
C MET A 252 2.93 13.49 -8.48
N ASN A 253 2.18 14.57 -8.72
CA ASN A 253 1.08 14.59 -9.70
C ASN A 253 1.53 14.77 -11.16
N LYS A 254 2.84 14.77 -11.47
CA LYS A 254 3.29 14.76 -12.87
C LYS A 254 3.04 13.36 -13.46
N HIS A 255 1.92 13.19 -14.15
CA HIS A 255 1.51 11.92 -14.73
C HIS A 255 2.56 11.40 -15.70
N THR A 256 3.26 10.35 -15.29
CA THR A 256 4.26 9.68 -16.11
C THR A 256 4.27 8.18 -15.90
N SER A 257 3.70 7.65 -14.81
CA SER A 257 3.51 6.22 -14.53
C SER A 257 2.42 6.04 -13.46
N LEU A 258 2.00 4.80 -13.23
CA LEU A 258 1.42 4.41 -11.94
C LEU A 258 2.53 4.42 -10.90
N ILE A 259 2.24 4.95 -9.71
CA ILE A 259 3.12 4.94 -8.53
C ILE A 259 2.41 4.23 -7.39
N HIS A 260 3.16 3.60 -6.49
CA HIS A 260 2.67 3.06 -5.22
C HIS A 260 2.23 4.18 -4.28
N GLY A 261 2.99 5.28 -4.23
CA GLY A 261 2.68 6.46 -3.41
C GLY A 261 3.03 6.33 -1.92
N ASP A 262 3.50 5.17 -1.47
CA ASP A 262 3.91 4.91 -0.07
C ASP A 262 4.90 3.73 0.01
N LEU A 263 5.84 3.58 -0.93
CA LEU A 263 6.74 2.44 -0.90
C LEU A 263 7.98 2.69 -0.05
N TRP A 264 7.80 2.62 1.27
CA TRP A 264 8.89 2.61 2.25
C TRP A 264 9.13 1.19 2.78
N SER A 265 10.23 0.99 3.52
CA SER A 265 10.68 -0.33 4.00
C SER A 265 9.61 -1.17 4.71
N ASN A 266 8.66 -0.54 5.40
CA ASN A 266 7.60 -1.23 6.13
C ASN A 266 6.54 -1.88 5.21
N ASN A 267 6.42 -1.40 3.96
CA ASN A 267 5.53 -1.95 2.94
C ASN A 267 6.24 -2.98 2.05
N LEU A 268 7.50 -3.28 2.35
CA LEU A 268 8.27 -4.40 1.82
C LEU A 268 8.29 -5.53 2.85
N LEU A 269 7.81 -6.71 2.46
CA LEU A 269 8.01 -7.92 3.24
C LEU A 269 9.08 -8.76 2.58
N VAL A 270 9.97 -9.30 3.38
CA VAL A 270 11.11 -10.08 2.90
C VAL A 270 11.18 -11.43 3.57
N GLN A 271 11.66 -12.42 2.83
CA GLN A 271 12.07 -13.71 3.39
C GLN A 271 13.56 -13.70 3.74
N ASP A 272 13.92 -14.54 4.72
CA ASP A 272 15.32 -14.79 5.09
C ASP A 272 16.07 -15.61 4.01
N ASP A 273 15.36 -16.05 2.95
CA ASP A 273 15.96 -16.71 1.78
C ASP A 273 16.88 -15.77 0.97
N GLY A 274 16.80 -14.47 1.28
CA GLY A 274 17.55 -13.41 0.61
C GLY A 274 17.25 -13.34 -0.88
N LYS A 275 16.05 -13.77 -1.31
CA LYS A 275 15.65 -13.85 -2.72
C LYS A 275 14.27 -13.31 -3.03
N SER A 276 13.38 -13.25 -2.04
CA SER A 276 11.98 -12.97 -2.29
C SER A 276 11.51 -11.74 -1.49
N ILE A 277 10.93 -10.78 -2.21
CA ILE A 277 10.26 -9.61 -1.62
C ILE A 277 8.79 -9.59 -2.03
N LYS A 278 7.93 -9.06 -1.17
CA LYS A 278 6.52 -8.79 -1.45
C LYS A 278 6.21 -7.35 -1.12
N VAL A 279 5.33 -6.74 -1.90
CA VAL A 279 4.86 -5.37 -1.72
C VAL A 279 3.39 -5.36 -1.33
N ILE A 280 3.07 -4.61 -0.29
CA ILE A 280 1.72 -4.51 0.27
C ILE A 280 1.30 -3.04 0.43
N ASP A 281 0.04 -2.84 0.80
CA ASP A 281 -0.54 -1.54 1.15
C ASP A 281 -0.63 -0.54 0.00
N TRP A 282 -1.41 -0.92 -1.02
CA TRP A 282 -1.59 -0.15 -2.26
C TRP A 282 -2.63 0.99 -2.15
N GLN A 283 -2.93 1.43 -0.94
CA GLN A 283 -3.96 2.44 -0.66
C GLN A 283 -3.65 3.83 -1.23
N LEU A 284 -2.37 4.13 -1.52
CA LEU A 284 -1.93 5.39 -2.11
C LEU A 284 -1.59 5.30 -3.60
N VAL A 285 -1.94 4.19 -4.27
CA VAL A 285 -1.67 4.03 -5.70
C VAL A 285 -2.27 5.20 -6.49
N ALA A 286 -1.50 5.76 -7.43
CA ALA A 286 -1.90 6.95 -8.18
C ALA A 286 -1.21 7.02 -9.55
N CYS A 287 -1.67 7.90 -10.43
CA CYS A 287 -0.93 8.28 -11.63
C CYS A 287 0.00 9.45 -11.28
N GLY A 288 1.32 9.23 -11.31
CA GLY A 288 2.29 10.20 -10.81
C GLY A 288 3.70 10.06 -11.37
N ASP A 289 4.65 10.76 -10.73
CA ASP A 289 6.07 10.79 -11.08
C ASP A 289 6.83 9.63 -10.41
N PRO A 290 7.44 8.70 -11.17
CA PRO A 290 8.14 7.54 -10.62
C PRO A 290 9.34 7.93 -9.74
N SER A 291 9.88 9.15 -9.90
CA SER A 291 10.95 9.64 -9.03
C SER A 291 10.52 9.77 -7.57
N TYR A 292 9.22 9.94 -7.30
CA TYR A 292 8.70 9.98 -5.94
C TYR A 292 8.87 8.64 -5.23
N ASP A 293 8.37 7.55 -5.81
CA ASP A 293 8.52 6.22 -5.22
C ASP A 293 9.98 5.84 -5.08
N LEU A 294 10.83 6.16 -6.06
CA LEU A 294 12.26 5.92 -5.96
C LEU A 294 12.90 6.68 -4.81
N ALA A 295 12.53 7.96 -4.61
CA ALA A 295 13.07 8.75 -3.51
C ALA A 295 12.63 8.18 -2.16
N VAL A 296 11.34 7.87 -1.97
CA VAL A 296 10.81 7.28 -0.73
C VAL A 296 11.45 5.92 -0.46
N LEU A 297 11.51 5.06 -1.48
CA LEU A 297 12.12 3.75 -1.38
C LEU A 297 13.57 3.85 -0.97
N ILE A 298 14.41 4.55 -1.74
CA ILE A 298 15.86 4.65 -1.52
C ILE A 298 16.18 5.21 -0.13
N ILE A 299 15.49 6.27 0.30
CA ILE A 299 15.68 6.85 1.63
C ILE A 299 15.30 5.85 2.74
N SER A 300 14.32 4.97 2.49
CA SER A 300 13.85 4.01 3.48
C SER A 300 14.66 2.71 3.54
N ILE A 301 15.29 2.30 2.43
CA ILE A 301 16.04 1.04 2.35
C ILE A 301 17.53 1.21 2.61
N LEU A 302 18.10 2.39 2.33
CA LEU A 302 19.49 2.67 2.62
C LEU A 302 19.65 3.10 4.09
N PRO A 303 20.66 2.56 4.80
CA PRO A 303 21.01 3.11 6.10
C PRO A 303 21.58 4.53 5.95
N PRO A 304 21.41 5.40 6.97
CA PRO A 304 21.88 6.78 6.93
C PRO A 304 23.36 6.91 6.52
N GLU A 305 24.22 5.98 6.95
CA GLU A 305 25.65 6.01 6.65
C GLU A 305 25.99 5.65 5.20
N ARG A 306 25.08 4.96 4.49
CA ARG A 306 25.18 4.63 3.05
C ARG A 306 24.36 5.56 2.17
N LEU A 307 23.51 6.44 2.74
CA LEU A 307 22.74 7.42 1.97
C LEU A 307 23.66 8.54 1.44
N LYS A 308 24.51 8.16 0.49
CA LYS A 308 25.50 9.00 -0.17
C LYS A 308 25.21 9.03 -1.66
N ARG A 309 25.70 10.08 -2.31
CA ARG A 309 25.42 10.35 -3.72
C ARG A 309 25.78 9.18 -4.64
N ASP A 310 26.96 8.58 -4.45
CA ASP A 310 27.45 7.45 -5.24
C ASP A 310 26.55 6.22 -5.11
N GLU A 311 26.08 5.92 -3.90
CA GLU A 311 25.20 4.77 -3.65
C GLU A 311 23.79 5.01 -4.22
N VAL A 312 23.25 6.23 -4.07
CA VAL A 312 21.98 6.61 -4.71
C VAL A 312 22.10 6.54 -6.22
N GLU A 313 23.18 7.06 -6.81
CA GLU A 313 23.43 6.98 -8.26
C GLU A 313 23.55 5.52 -8.73
N ARG A 314 24.14 4.62 -7.93
CA ARG A 314 24.22 3.19 -8.25
C ARG A 314 22.83 2.54 -8.29
N LEU A 315 21.98 2.79 -7.31
CA LEU A 315 20.62 2.26 -7.29
C LEU A 315 19.76 2.85 -8.42
N LEU A 316 19.93 4.14 -8.74
CA LEU A 316 19.24 4.75 -9.88
C LEU A 316 19.69 4.12 -11.22
N ARG A 317 20.99 3.82 -11.39
CA ARG A 317 21.48 3.08 -12.56
C ARG A 317 20.82 1.71 -12.66
N LEU A 318 20.80 0.95 -11.56
CA LEU A 318 20.13 -0.35 -11.52
C LEU A 318 18.66 -0.26 -11.94
N TYR A 319 17.94 0.76 -11.47
CA TYR A 319 16.56 1.02 -11.88
C TYR A 319 16.45 1.22 -13.39
N PHE A 320 17.27 2.12 -13.97
CA PHE A 320 17.21 2.41 -15.40
C PHE A 320 17.65 1.23 -16.26
N ASP A 321 18.72 0.53 -15.86
CA ASP A 321 19.21 -0.66 -16.58
C ASP A 321 18.11 -1.74 -16.61
N THR A 322 17.46 -2.01 -15.48
CA THR A 322 16.33 -2.96 -15.41
C THR A 322 15.15 -2.52 -16.28
N TYR A 323 14.80 -1.23 -16.25
CA TYR A 323 13.70 -0.69 -17.05
C TYR A 323 13.97 -0.79 -18.56
N LEU A 324 15.20 -0.47 -18.98
CA LEU A 324 15.61 -0.51 -20.38
C LEU A 324 15.72 -1.94 -20.90
N GLU A 325 16.25 -2.87 -20.11
CA GLU A 325 16.27 -4.29 -20.47
C GLU A 325 14.86 -4.81 -20.80
N LEU A 326 13.84 -4.44 -20.02
CA LEU A 326 12.45 -4.83 -20.31
C LEU A 326 11.91 -4.20 -21.61
N SER A 327 12.39 -3.01 -21.97
CA SER A 327 11.95 -2.30 -23.18
C SER A 327 12.41 -3.01 -24.45
N ASP A 328 13.65 -3.52 -24.44
CA ASP A 328 14.23 -4.29 -25.55
C ASP A 328 13.48 -5.60 -25.85
N PHE A 329 12.67 -6.11 -24.90
CA PHE A 329 11.94 -7.37 -25.03
C PHE A 329 10.44 -7.24 -25.35
N GLY A 330 9.88 -6.03 -25.46
CA GLY A 330 8.40 -5.96 -25.47
C GLY A 330 7.70 -4.73 -26.02
N ILE A 331 8.37 -3.60 -26.28
CA ILE A 331 7.73 -2.39 -26.83
C ILE A 331 8.72 -1.64 -27.72
N GLU A 332 8.52 -1.74 -29.05
CA GLU A 332 9.07 -0.80 -30.05
C GLU A 332 8.21 0.46 -30.18
#